data_AF-A0A5P2DPF8-F1
#
_entry.id   AF-A0A5P2DPF8-F1
#
_cell.length_a   1.000
_cell.length_b   1.000
_cell.length_c   1.000
_cell.angle_alpha   90.00
_cell.angle_beta   90.00
_cell.angle_gamma   90.00
#
_symmetry.space_group_name_H-M   'P 1'
#
loop_
_entity.id
_entity.type
_entity.pdbx_description
1 polymer ?
#
loop_
_entity_poly.entity_id
_entity_poly.type
_entity_poly.pdbx_seq_one_letter_code
_entity_poly.pdbx_strand_id
1 'polypeptide(L)'
;MSTAEEDRTSRRLAWCVAHLLRHAPDRVVTDMTGRLDEPTRKYLCRDEWLSASTVTLLLRHGGAADRTFIARNPRVVGRPLPGLPGPARYARRRTPPALLPVLRTELCRDPGDGPLTAAELAALLRRHGQSGPRVPLDILAMPHLPHRPDPELLLAEHLREPLSAGGVEALLLVGDLPLETVFAFLAAGAAPDERSWHRPAVRAVRMGRVTHEELVAHVAPARRTLLLARLPDTDGLRWTLPEQAGMQSAVLRALRPLGDDPRLWAELLRHAPGYPGPLPALVAALADGTVPEASDTGEPGADLVRAVRHLSPTAAEPYGGVERELALTSLAVPMDSVAEDIRWVRDCVDRGLLTGNDVIRHKLPACWALDQDHWLGDVDHPDRHDRPAAVLASHAEADQLLSLALDDDPEAWWSVARTLPEFAGTLPHLLLRVTEGGSVSGRS
;
A
#
# COMPACT_ATOMS: atom_id res chain seq x y z
N MET A 1 -11.85 -35.05 8.48
CA MET A 1 -10.38 -34.91 8.59
C MET A 1 -9.85 -34.76 7.19
N SER A 2 -9.23 -33.64 6.82
CA SER A 2 -8.68 -33.49 5.47
C SER A 2 -7.50 -34.44 5.30
N THR A 3 -7.34 -34.99 4.10
CA THR A 3 -6.18 -35.82 3.77
C THR A 3 -4.92 -34.95 3.67
N ALA A 4 -3.73 -35.56 3.80
CA ALA A 4 -2.46 -34.83 3.67
C ALA A 4 -2.27 -34.20 2.27
N GLU A 5 -2.97 -34.72 1.26
CA GLU A 5 -2.95 -34.23 -0.12
C GLU A 5 -3.88 -33.01 -0.32
N GLU A 6 -5.08 -33.05 0.26
CA GLU A 6 -5.99 -31.88 0.33
C GLU A 6 -5.34 -30.70 1.03
N ASP A 7 -4.58 -30.96 2.10
CA ASP A 7 -3.86 -29.92 2.86
C ASP A 7 -2.73 -29.27 2.03
N ARG A 8 -1.96 -30.08 1.27
CA ARG A 8 -0.95 -29.57 0.34
C ARG A 8 -1.58 -28.74 -0.78
N THR A 9 -2.70 -29.19 -1.32
CA THR A 9 -3.43 -28.49 -2.40
C THR A 9 -3.93 -27.14 -1.92
N SER A 10 -4.57 -27.11 -0.74
CA SER A 10 -5.03 -25.88 -0.09
C SER A 10 -3.88 -24.91 0.17
N ARG A 11 -2.73 -25.41 0.66
CA ARG A 11 -1.54 -24.59 0.89
C ARG A 11 -0.97 -24.01 -0.41
N ARG A 12 -0.88 -24.81 -1.48
CA ARG A 12 -0.35 -24.37 -2.77
C ARG A 12 -1.25 -23.32 -3.42
N LEU A 13 -2.57 -23.53 -3.37
CA LEU A 13 -3.55 -22.56 -3.86
C LEU A 13 -3.48 -21.26 -3.05
N ALA A 14 -3.45 -21.33 -1.71
CA ALA A 14 -3.34 -20.16 -0.85
C ALA A 14 -2.08 -19.33 -1.15
N TRP A 15 -0.95 -20.00 -1.37
CA TRP A 15 0.31 -19.35 -1.75
C TRP A 15 0.19 -18.63 -3.11
N CYS A 16 -0.33 -19.30 -4.14
CA CYS A 16 -0.57 -18.68 -5.45
C CYS A 16 -1.55 -17.50 -5.39
N VAL A 17 -2.63 -17.64 -4.62
CA VAL A 17 -3.59 -16.55 -4.37
C VAL A 17 -2.90 -15.39 -3.65
N ALA A 18 -2.06 -15.65 -2.65
CA ALA A 18 -1.32 -14.59 -1.96
C ALA A 18 -0.45 -13.77 -2.92
N HIS A 19 0.22 -14.42 -3.87
CA HIS A 19 0.99 -13.73 -4.91
C HIS A 19 0.12 -12.83 -5.78
N LEU A 20 -1.03 -13.32 -6.26
CA LEU A 20 -1.95 -12.52 -7.08
C LEU A 20 -2.57 -11.35 -6.30
N LEU A 21 -2.97 -11.57 -5.05
CA LEU A 21 -3.60 -10.54 -4.21
C LEU A 21 -2.67 -9.35 -3.89
N ARG A 22 -1.34 -9.50 -4.06
CA ARG A 22 -0.40 -8.38 -3.96
C ARG A 22 -0.56 -7.36 -5.09
N HIS A 23 -1.20 -7.74 -6.19
CA HIS A 23 -1.42 -6.95 -7.39
C HIS A 23 -2.91 -6.77 -7.73
N ALA A 24 -3.82 -7.30 -6.93
CA ALA A 24 -5.25 -7.21 -7.19
C ALA A 24 -5.84 -5.86 -6.75
N PRO A 25 -6.84 -5.32 -7.46
CA PRO A 25 -7.71 -4.25 -6.99
C PRO A 25 -8.56 -4.69 -5.79
N ASP A 26 -8.99 -3.76 -4.92
CA ASP A 26 -9.63 -4.09 -3.65
C ASP A 26 -10.93 -4.89 -3.84
N ARG A 27 -11.68 -4.59 -4.90
CA ARG A 27 -12.90 -5.34 -5.27
C ARG A 27 -12.60 -6.80 -5.59
N VAL A 28 -11.51 -7.05 -6.32
CA VAL A 28 -11.03 -8.38 -6.68
C VAL A 28 -10.52 -9.10 -5.44
N VAL A 29 -9.80 -8.41 -4.55
CA VAL A 29 -9.34 -8.99 -3.28
C VAL A 29 -10.51 -9.50 -2.44
N THR A 30 -11.57 -8.70 -2.31
CA THR A 30 -12.75 -9.06 -1.52
C THR A 30 -13.47 -10.26 -2.13
N ASP A 31 -13.65 -10.26 -3.46
CA ASP A 31 -14.29 -11.38 -4.16
C ASP A 31 -13.47 -12.68 -4.07
N MET A 32 -12.18 -12.63 -4.44
CA MET A 32 -11.29 -13.80 -4.41
C MET A 32 -11.18 -14.40 -3.00
N THR A 33 -11.03 -13.55 -1.97
CA THR A 33 -10.98 -14.05 -0.59
C THR A 33 -12.30 -14.71 -0.19
N GLY A 34 -13.44 -14.20 -0.66
CA GLY A 34 -14.79 -14.77 -0.51
C GLY A 34 -14.97 -16.17 -1.09
N ARG A 35 -14.25 -16.49 -2.18
CA ARG A 35 -14.32 -17.80 -2.86
C ARG A 35 -13.52 -18.92 -2.19
N LEU A 36 -12.56 -18.57 -1.34
CA LEU A 36 -11.69 -19.56 -0.70
C LEU A 36 -12.45 -20.37 0.35
N ASP A 37 -12.24 -21.68 0.33
CA ASP A 37 -12.68 -22.55 1.41
C ASP A 37 -11.89 -22.26 2.70
N GLU A 38 -12.42 -22.73 3.84
CA GLU A 38 -11.82 -22.48 5.15
C GLU A 38 -10.36 -22.96 5.27
N PRO A 39 -9.98 -24.17 4.78
CA PRO A 39 -8.59 -24.62 4.79
C PRO A 39 -7.64 -23.71 4.00
N THR A 40 -8.00 -23.31 2.78
CA THR A 40 -7.17 -22.43 1.95
C THR A 40 -7.08 -21.05 2.57
N ARG A 41 -8.20 -20.51 3.07
CA ARG A 41 -8.25 -19.19 3.72
C ARG A 41 -7.39 -19.13 4.99
N LYS A 42 -7.34 -20.21 5.77
CA LYS A 42 -6.41 -20.35 6.92
C LYS A 42 -4.95 -20.22 6.49
N TYR A 43 -4.55 -20.87 5.39
CA TYR A 43 -3.18 -20.76 4.88
C TYR A 43 -2.89 -19.37 4.31
N LEU A 44 -3.85 -18.77 3.60
CA LEU A 44 -3.73 -17.41 3.09
C LEU A 44 -3.47 -16.42 4.22
N CYS A 45 -4.26 -16.47 5.30
CA CYS A 45 -4.10 -15.57 6.46
C CYS A 45 -2.75 -15.72 7.18
N ARG A 46 -2.04 -16.84 6.96
CA ARG A 46 -0.70 -17.10 7.49
C ARG A 46 0.42 -16.69 6.55
N ASP A 47 0.13 -16.31 5.30
CA ASP A 47 1.14 -15.83 4.37
C ASP A 47 1.79 -14.56 4.93
N GLU A 48 3.10 -14.59 5.08
CA GLU A 48 3.87 -13.53 5.74
C GLU A 48 3.87 -12.21 4.96
N TRP A 49 3.47 -12.27 3.69
CA TRP A 49 3.68 -11.21 2.72
C TRP A 49 2.39 -10.75 2.06
N LEU A 50 1.25 -11.01 2.71
CA LEU A 50 0.00 -10.35 2.33
C LEU A 50 0.19 -8.83 2.32
N SER A 51 -0.40 -8.20 1.30
CA SER A 51 -0.39 -6.74 1.20
C SER A 51 -1.17 -6.13 2.37
N ALA A 52 -0.82 -4.90 2.75
CA ALA A 52 -1.55 -4.19 3.81
C ALA A 52 -3.04 -4.00 3.43
N SER A 53 -3.35 -3.76 2.15
CA SER A 53 -4.73 -3.71 1.65
C SER A 53 -5.45 -5.04 1.86
N THR A 54 -4.83 -6.16 1.50
CA THR A 54 -5.43 -7.50 1.67
C THR A 54 -5.71 -7.81 3.14
N VAL A 55 -4.76 -7.52 4.03
CA VAL A 55 -4.97 -7.69 5.48
C VAL A 55 -6.11 -6.79 5.96
N THR A 56 -6.17 -5.53 5.50
CA THR A 56 -7.23 -4.58 5.84
C THR A 56 -8.61 -5.12 5.45
N LEU A 57 -8.76 -5.58 4.20
CA LEU A 57 -10.01 -6.13 3.69
C LEU A 57 -10.41 -7.43 4.39
N LEU A 58 -9.46 -8.32 4.70
CA LEU A 58 -9.73 -9.53 5.49
C LEU A 58 -10.17 -9.21 6.92
N LEU A 59 -9.61 -8.19 7.56
CA LEU A 59 -10.04 -7.79 8.92
C LEU A 59 -11.43 -7.13 8.90
N ARG A 60 -11.72 -6.35 7.86
CA ARG A 60 -12.98 -5.63 7.67
C ARG A 60 -14.13 -6.55 7.27
N HIS A 61 -13.91 -7.46 6.32
CA HIS A 61 -14.95 -8.30 5.71
C HIS A 61 -14.86 -9.79 6.12
N GLY A 62 -13.76 -10.23 6.72
CA GLY A 62 -13.56 -11.61 7.16
C GLY A 62 -14.21 -11.93 8.51
N GLY A 63 -14.21 -13.22 8.84
CA GLY A 63 -14.78 -13.77 10.06
C GLY A 63 -13.85 -13.72 11.27
N ALA A 64 -14.33 -14.20 12.43
CA ALA A 64 -13.53 -14.28 13.65
C ALA A 64 -12.29 -15.19 13.52
N ALA A 65 -12.39 -16.25 12.70
CA ALA A 65 -11.28 -17.15 12.41
C ALA A 65 -10.15 -16.42 11.64
N ASP A 66 -10.51 -15.64 10.61
CA ASP A 66 -9.56 -14.86 9.80
C ASP A 66 -8.76 -13.90 10.68
N ARG A 67 -9.46 -13.16 11.55
CA ARG A 67 -8.84 -12.26 12.53
C ARG A 67 -7.88 -13.02 13.45
N THR A 68 -8.25 -14.22 13.90
CA THR A 68 -7.41 -15.07 14.76
C THR A 68 -6.17 -15.61 14.03
N PHE A 69 -6.24 -15.88 12.74
CA PHE A 69 -5.09 -16.34 11.97
C PHE A 69 -4.15 -15.19 11.63
N ILE A 70 -4.68 -14.06 11.17
CA ILE A 70 -3.92 -12.83 10.91
C ILE A 70 -3.20 -12.37 12.18
N ALA A 71 -3.87 -12.44 13.33
CA ALA A 71 -3.31 -12.15 14.63
C ALA A 71 -2.01 -12.91 14.98
N ARG A 72 -1.86 -14.12 14.45
CA ARG A 72 -0.74 -15.01 14.72
C ARG A 72 0.37 -14.91 13.68
N ASN A 73 0.17 -14.13 12.62
CA ASN A 73 1.14 -13.98 11.54
C ASN A 73 2.34 -13.13 12.01
N PRO A 74 3.57 -13.66 12.03
CA PRO A 74 4.72 -13.00 12.63
C PRO A 74 5.13 -11.68 11.94
N ARG A 75 4.77 -11.45 10.68
CA ARG A 75 5.03 -10.17 9.97
C ARG A 75 3.88 -9.17 10.05
N VAL A 76 2.73 -9.63 10.53
CA VAL A 76 1.64 -8.79 11.06
C VAL A 76 1.94 -8.39 12.51
N VAL A 77 2.57 -9.28 13.29
CA VAL A 77 3.05 -9.02 14.66
C VAL A 77 4.10 -7.90 14.65
N GLY A 78 3.69 -6.68 14.99
CA GLY A 78 4.54 -5.48 14.98
C GLY A 78 4.02 -4.36 14.06
N ARG A 79 3.07 -4.64 13.17
CA ARG A 79 2.20 -3.62 12.59
C ARG A 79 1.10 -3.32 13.60
N PRO A 80 0.74 -2.04 13.83
CA PRO A 80 -0.40 -1.70 14.68
C PRO A 80 -1.71 -2.00 13.94
N LEU A 81 -1.94 -3.24 13.51
CA LEU A 81 -3.17 -3.63 12.84
C LEU A 81 -4.34 -3.58 13.85
N PRO A 82 -5.59 -3.40 13.38
CA PRO A 82 -6.74 -3.29 14.27
C PRO A 82 -6.81 -4.54 15.15
N GLY A 83 -6.65 -4.34 16.46
CA GLY A 83 -6.71 -5.39 17.47
C GLY A 83 -5.37 -5.90 18.02
N LEU A 84 -4.20 -5.67 17.40
CA LEU A 84 -2.92 -6.24 17.88
C LEU A 84 -1.70 -5.37 17.53
N PRO A 85 -0.75 -5.22 18.47
CA PRO A 85 -0.73 -4.11 19.43
C PRO A 85 -0.64 -2.73 18.74
N GLY A 86 -1.79 -2.12 18.51
CA GLY A 86 -1.95 -0.67 18.32
C GLY A 86 -1.80 0.08 19.66
N PRO A 87 -2.68 1.02 20.03
CA PRO A 87 -2.56 1.95 21.18
C PRO A 87 -2.00 1.38 22.49
N ALA A 88 -2.04 0.07 22.76
CA ALA A 88 -1.33 -0.60 23.86
C ALA A 88 0.15 -0.20 24.05
N ARG A 89 0.94 0.05 22.99
CA ARG A 89 2.33 0.55 23.14
C ARG A 89 2.38 1.95 23.78
N TYR A 90 1.40 2.79 23.46
CA TYR A 90 1.28 4.15 23.98
C TYR A 90 0.52 4.19 25.31
N ALA A 91 -0.52 3.37 25.48
CA ALA A 91 -1.36 3.24 26.67
C ALA A 91 -0.63 2.61 27.87
N ARG A 92 0.46 1.86 27.64
CA ARG A 92 1.35 1.38 28.71
C ARG A 92 2.16 2.51 29.38
N ARG A 93 2.13 3.74 28.85
CA ARG A 93 2.80 4.89 29.46
C ARG A 93 1.83 5.75 30.25
N ARG A 94 2.30 6.24 31.40
CA ARG A 94 1.62 7.28 32.17
C ARG A 94 1.85 8.63 31.49
N THR A 95 0.80 9.45 31.42
CA THR A 95 0.87 10.86 31.01
C THR A 95 2.03 11.54 31.75
N PRO A 96 2.91 12.29 31.05
CA PRO A 96 3.99 13.02 31.71
C PRO A 96 3.44 13.97 32.79
N PRO A 97 3.95 13.95 34.03
CA PRO A 97 3.47 14.84 35.09
C PRO A 97 3.54 16.33 34.73
N ALA A 98 4.46 16.70 33.84
CA ALA A 98 4.67 18.06 33.35
C ALA A 98 3.59 18.53 32.35
N LEU A 99 2.75 17.64 31.80
CA LEU A 99 1.74 18.03 30.81
C LEU A 99 0.57 18.79 31.46
N LEU A 100 0.12 18.37 32.64
CA LEU A 100 -1.03 19.00 33.31
C LEU A 100 -0.81 20.50 33.64
N PRO A 101 0.33 20.94 34.19
CA PRO A 101 0.60 22.36 34.38
C PRO A 101 0.58 23.19 33.08
N VAL A 102 1.07 22.62 31.97
CA VAL A 102 1.05 23.28 30.65
C VAL A 102 -0.39 23.43 30.19
N LEU A 103 -1.18 22.36 30.22
CA LEU A 103 -2.59 22.40 29.81
C LEU A 103 -3.41 23.36 30.67
N ARG A 104 -3.18 23.41 31.99
CA ARG A 104 -3.83 24.39 32.90
C ARG A 104 -3.54 25.83 32.49
N THR A 105 -2.29 26.10 32.12
CA THR A 105 -1.86 27.43 31.69
C THR A 105 -2.51 27.81 30.36
N GLU A 106 -2.58 26.86 29.41
CA GLU A 106 -3.17 27.12 28.09
C GLU A 106 -4.69 27.26 28.13
N LEU A 107 -5.37 26.49 28.98
CA LEU A 107 -6.83 26.53 29.13
C LEU A 107 -7.30 27.59 30.13
N CYS A 108 -6.40 28.20 30.90
CA CYS A 108 -6.71 29.13 32.01
C CYS A 108 -7.66 28.53 33.07
N ARG A 109 -7.72 27.21 33.21
CA ARG A 109 -8.55 26.46 34.16
C ARG A 109 -7.97 25.06 34.39
N ASP A 110 -8.43 24.32 35.41
CA ASP A 110 -8.09 22.90 35.49
C ASP A 110 -8.83 22.13 34.38
N PRO A 111 -8.14 21.29 33.58
CA PRO A 111 -8.82 20.38 32.67
C PRO A 111 -9.78 19.41 33.38
N GLY A 112 -9.64 19.22 34.71
CA GLY A 112 -10.57 18.51 35.56
C GLY A 112 -11.83 19.28 35.97
N ASP A 113 -11.88 20.61 35.80
CA ASP A 113 -13.02 21.44 36.23
C ASP A 113 -14.23 21.35 35.28
N GLY A 114 -14.08 20.71 34.12
CA GLY A 114 -15.16 20.49 33.16
C GLY A 114 -14.67 19.93 31.82
N PRO A 115 -15.56 19.32 31.01
CA PRO A 115 -15.19 18.71 29.73
C PRO A 115 -14.56 19.74 28.78
N LEU A 116 -13.64 19.28 27.92
CA LEU A 116 -13.11 20.09 26.84
C LEU A 116 -14.15 20.21 25.71
N THR A 117 -14.33 21.43 25.22
CA THR A 117 -15.05 21.67 23.95
C THR A 117 -14.25 21.14 22.76
N ALA A 118 -14.91 20.90 21.63
CA ALA A 118 -14.24 20.44 20.41
C ALA A 118 -13.17 21.44 19.94
N ALA A 119 -13.42 22.75 20.06
CA ALA A 119 -12.48 23.80 19.71
C ALA A 119 -11.25 23.83 20.63
N GLU A 120 -11.43 23.71 21.95
CA GLU A 120 -10.31 23.60 22.91
C GLU A 120 -9.46 22.36 22.60
N LEU A 121 -10.10 21.21 22.39
CA LEU A 121 -9.40 19.97 22.05
C LEU A 121 -8.65 20.09 20.71
N ALA A 122 -9.29 20.61 19.66
CA ALA A 122 -8.67 20.81 18.35
C ALA A 122 -7.45 21.74 18.43
N ALA A 123 -7.55 22.83 19.20
CA ALA A 123 -6.44 23.75 19.41
C ALA A 123 -5.24 23.08 20.11
N LEU A 124 -5.50 22.27 21.14
CA LEU A 124 -4.48 21.49 21.84
C LEU A 124 -3.82 20.45 20.92
N LEU A 125 -4.62 19.69 20.15
CA LEU A 125 -4.11 18.70 19.21
C LEU A 125 -3.24 19.34 18.12
N ARG A 126 -3.66 20.50 17.59
CA ARG A 126 -2.90 21.24 16.58
C ARG A 126 -1.53 21.66 17.13
N ARG A 127 -1.51 22.29 18.31
CA ARG A 127 -0.29 22.81 18.94
C ARG A 127 0.68 21.70 19.33
N HIS A 128 0.18 20.66 20.00
CA HIS A 128 1.03 19.61 20.58
C HIS A 128 1.35 18.46 19.61
N GLY A 129 0.68 18.40 18.46
CA GLY A 129 0.90 17.37 17.45
C GLY A 129 2.02 17.64 16.44
N GLN A 130 2.67 18.80 16.47
CA GLN A 130 3.73 19.15 15.51
C GLN A 130 4.93 18.18 15.53
N SER A 131 5.24 17.60 16.70
CA SER A 131 6.34 16.65 16.88
C SER A 131 5.90 15.18 16.79
N GLY A 132 4.64 14.91 16.45
CA GLY A 132 4.05 13.58 16.36
C GLY A 132 2.95 13.31 17.39
N PRO A 133 2.44 12.07 17.45
CA PRO A 133 1.15 11.77 18.10
C PRO A 133 1.25 11.62 19.63
N ARG A 134 2.44 11.68 20.22
CA ARG A 134 2.63 11.29 21.64
C ARG A 134 1.83 12.16 22.61
N VAL A 135 2.06 13.47 22.58
CA VAL A 135 1.34 14.41 23.45
C VAL A 135 -0.15 14.49 23.10
N PRO A 136 -0.55 14.50 21.81
CA PRO A 136 -1.96 14.34 21.42
C PRO A 136 -2.65 13.10 22.00
N LEU A 137 -1.98 11.94 22.02
CA LEU A 137 -2.51 10.72 22.64
C LEU A 137 -2.67 10.87 24.15
N ASP A 138 -1.69 11.49 24.83
CA ASP A 138 -1.76 11.77 26.26
C ASP A 138 -2.94 12.71 26.59
N ILE A 139 -3.19 13.72 25.74
CA ILE A 139 -4.34 14.61 25.83
C ILE A 139 -5.63 13.80 25.68
N LEU A 140 -5.77 13.01 24.61
CA LEU A 140 -6.97 12.20 24.33
C LEU A 140 -7.26 11.12 25.39
N ALA A 141 -6.24 10.68 26.13
CA ALA A 141 -6.35 9.68 27.19
C ALA A 141 -6.66 10.28 28.59
N MET A 142 -6.80 11.61 28.71
CA MET A 142 -7.05 12.22 30.02
C MET A 142 -8.39 11.77 30.62
N PRO A 143 -8.44 11.44 31.93
CA PRO A 143 -9.65 10.92 32.58
C PRO A 143 -10.86 11.87 32.56
N HIS A 144 -10.62 13.16 32.37
CA HIS A 144 -11.62 14.22 32.47
C HIS A 144 -12.17 14.69 31.11
N LEU A 145 -11.69 14.10 30.00
CA LEU A 145 -12.38 14.25 28.72
C LEU A 145 -13.72 13.51 28.76
N PRO A 146 -14.79 14.04 28.15
CA PRO A 146 -16.00 13.26 27.91
C PRO A 146 -15.60 11.95 27.22
N HIS A 147 -16.25 10.84 27.60
CA HIS A 147 -15.83 9.46 27.30
C HIS A 147 -15.57 9.13 25.80
N ARG A 148 -15.86 10.04 24.88
CA ARG A 148 -15.31 10.08 23.53
C ARG A 148 -15.51 11.48 22.97
N PRO A 149 -14.50 12.16 22.42
CA PRO A 149 -14.74 13.40 21.68
C PRO A 149 -15.59 13.09 20.45
N ASP A 150 -16.58 13.94 20.16
CA ASP A 150 -17.44 13.80 18.98
C ASP A 150 -16.60 13.94 17.70
N PRO A 151 -16.50 12.87 16.89
CA PRO A 151 -15.72 12.88 15.66
C PRO A 151 -16.17 13.95 14.66
N GLU A 152 -17.48 14.25 14.59
CA GLU A 152 -18.03 15.20 13.63
C GLU A 152 -17.67 16.64 14.00
N LEU A 153 -17.72 16.97 15.30
CA LEU A 153 -17.30 18.28 15.78
C LEU A 153 -15.79 18.50 15.60
N LEU A 154 -14.97 17.48 15.88
CA LEU A 154 -13.53 17.57 15.62
C LEU A 154 -13.20 17.67 14.14
N LEU A 155 -13.95 16.99 13.28
CA LEU A 155 -13.81 17.12 11.84
C LEU A 155 -14.20 18.54 11.39
N ALA A 156 -15.27 19.11 11.93
CA ALA A 156 -15.66 20.48 11.62
C ALA A 156 -14.55 21.49 12.01
N GLU A 157 -13.92 21.33 13.19
CA GLU A 157 -12.77 22.16 13.56
C GLU A 157 -11.57 21.96 12.63
N HIS A 158 -11.31 20.71 12.21
CA HIS A 158 -10.23 20.37 11.29
C HIS A 158 -10.43 21.00 9.89
N LEU A 159 -11.67 21.05 9.40
CA LEU A 159 -12.01 21.68 8.12
C LEU A 159 -11.91 23.20 8.17
N ARG A 160 -12.16 23.83 9.33
CA ARG A 160 -11.96 25.28 9.51
C ARG A 160 -10.49 25.65 9.58
N GLU A 161 -9.74 24.92 10.40
CA GLU A 161 -8.31 25.10 10.56
C GLU A 161 -7.65 23.73 10.74
N PRO A 162 -6.81 23.29 9.78
CA PRO A 162 -6.23 21.96 9.80
C PRO A 162 -5.52 21.63 11.12
N LEU A 163 -5.71 20.39 11.56
CA LEU A 163 -4.94 19.82 12.65
C LEU A 163 -3.53 19.49 12.15
N SER A 164 -2.57 19.43 13.07
CA SER A 164 -1.24 18.91 12.76
C SER A 164 -1.29 17.41 12.47
N ALA A 165 -0.32 16.90 11.71
CA ALA A 165 -0.23 15.49 11.36
C ALA A 165 -0.19 14.59 12.60
N GLY A 166 0.50 14.99 13.67
CA GLY A 166 0.49 14.24 14.93
C GLY A 166 -0.87 14.22 15.62
N GLY A 167 -1.65 15.30 15.52
CA GLY A 167 -3.03 15.36 16.02
C GLY A 167 -3.95 14.40 15.28
N VAL A 168 -3.89 14.40 13.93
CA VAL A 168 -4.66 13.46 13.10
C VAL A 168 -4.20 12.02 13.35
N GLU A 169 -2.90 11.76 13.40
CA GLU A 169 -2.33 10.43 13.70
C GLU A 169 -2.86 9.89 15.05
N ALA A 170 -2.98 10.75 16.07
CA ALA A 170 -3.52 10.37 17.37
C ALA A 170 -5.03 10.06 17.35
N LEU A 171 -5.84 10.85 16.63
CA LEU A 171 -7.27 10.58 16.46
C LEU A 171 -7.51 9.23 15.78
N LEU A 172 -6.74 8.92 14.73
CA LEU A 172 -6.81 7.61 14.06
C LEU A 172 -6.42 6.45 14.99
N LEU A 173 -5.55 6.69 15.97
CA LEU A 173 -5.06 5.69 16.93
C LEU A 173 -6.02 5.40 18.08
N VAL A 174 -6.79 6.40 18.55
CA VAL A 174 -7.63 6.28 19.76
C VAL A 174 -9.04 5.77 19.46
N GLY A 175 -9.59 6.07 18.28
CA GLY A 175 -11.01 5.84 18.02
C GLY A 175 -11.31 4.79 16.95
N ASP A 176 -12.41 4.05 17.11
CA ASP A 176 -13.18 3.53 15.98
C ASP A 176 -13.96 4.69 15.36
N LEU A 177 -13.27 5.46 14.52
CA LEU A 177 -13.87 6.50 13.71
C LEU A 177 -14.65 5.86 12.56
N PRO A 178 -15.83 6.41 12.17
CA PRO A 178 -16.47 6.03 10.92
C PRO A 178 -15.49 6.22 9.75
N LEU A 179 -15.59 5.34 8.74
CA LEU A 179 -14.66 5.35 7.61
C LEU A 179 -14.68 6.71 6.87
N GLU A 180 -15.85 7.30 6.68
CA GLU A 180 -15.99 8.64 6.08
C GLU A 180 -15.26 9.73 6.86
N THR A 181 -15.28 9.64 8.19
CA THR A 181 -14.53 10.57 9.05
C THR A 181 -13.02 10.37 8.91
N VAL A 182 -12.56 9.11 8.78
CA VAL A 182 -11.15 8.81 8.49
C VAL A 182 -10.75 9.41 7.16
N PHE A 183 -11.55 9.24 6.11
CA PHE A 183 -11.29 9.84 4.80
C PHE A 183 -11.23 11.35 4.87
N ALA A 184 -12.19 11.99 5.56
CA ALA A 184 -12.22 13.43 5.68
C ALA A 184 -10.99 14.00 6.41
N PHE A 185 -10.51 13.34 7.47
CA PHE A 185 -9.27 13.73 8.15
C PHE A 185 -7.99 13.53 7.30
N LEU A 186 -8.00 12.54 6.39
CA LEU A 186 -6.87 12.31 5.48
C LEU A 186 -6.91 13.22 4.24
N ALA A 187 -8.12 13.60 3.81
CA ALA A 187 -8.37 14.49 2.69
C ALA A 187 -8.08 15.96 3.02
N ALA A 188 -8.43 16.37 4.24
CA ALA A 188 -8.26 17.74 4.64
C ALA A 188 -6.77 18.08 4.80
N GLY A 189 -6.39 19.19 4.16
CA GLY A 189 -5.03 19.65 4.04
C GLY A 189 -4.35 19.80 5.40
N ALA A 190 -3.51 18.87 5.88
CA ALA A 190 -2.50 19.20 6.90
C ALA A 190 -1.80 20.53 6.53
N ALA A 191 -1.40 21.33 7.52
CA ALA A 191 -0.80 22.64 7.27
C ALA A 191 0.26 22.56 6.15
N PRO A 192 0.21 23.46 5.15
CA PRO A 192 1.22 23.47 4.10
C PRO A 192 2.59 23.54 4.77
N ASP A 193 3.50 22.66 4.36
CA ASP A 193 4.89 22.57 4.84
C ASP A 193 5.18 21.76 6.12
N GLU A 194 4.22 20.98 6.63
CA GLU A 194 4.53 20.04 7.71
C GLU A 194 5.42 18.88 7.22
N ARG A 195 6.67 18.79 7.68
CA ARG A 195 7.66 17.73 7.35
C ARG A 195 7.12 16.30 7.51
N SER A 196 6.09 16.13 8.34
CA SER A 196 5.49 14.87 8.75
C SER A 196 4.07 14.63 8.19
N TRP A 197 3.65 15.38 7.17
CA TRP A 197 2.29 15.33 6.59
C TRP A 197 1.82 13.93 6.16
N HIS A 198 2.74 13.04 5.76
CA HIS A 198 2.42 11.71 5.24
C HIS A 198 2.12 10.69 6.35
N ARG A 199 2.51 10.97 7.60
CA ARG A 199 2.42 10.01 8.71
C ARG A 199 1.00 9.51 8.98
N PRO A 200 -0.06 10.35 8.94
CA PRO A 200 -1.44 9.89 9.12
C PRO A 200 -1.85 8.85 8.07
N ALA A 201 -1.50 9.05 6.81
CA ALA A 201 -1.79 8.10 5.73
C ALA A 201 -1.07 6.75 5.96
N VAL A 202 0.24 6.80 6.28
CA VAL A 202 1.03 5.60 6.60
C VAL A 202 0.44 4.87 7.81
N ARG A 203 0.02 5.63 8.83
CA ARG A 203 -0.60 5.07 10.02
C ARG A 203 -1.96 4.44 9.70
N ALA A 204 -2.80 5.08 8.91
CA ALA A 204 -4.13 4.60 8.57
C ALA A 204 -4.08 3.24 7.86
N VAL A 205 -3.17 3.07 6.88
CA VAL A 205 -2.96 1.78 6.19
C VAL A 205 -2.44 0.72 7.15
N ARG A 206 -1.43 1.05 7.96
CA ARG A 206 -0.86 0.10 8.94
C ARG A 206 -1.83 -0.32 10.02
N MET A 207 -2.80 0.54 10.33
CA MET A 207 -3.89 0.27 11.25
C MET A 207 -5.10 -0.36 10.59
N GLY A 208 -5.00 -0.76 9.32
CA GLY A 208 -6.10 -1.35 8.57
C GLY A 208 -7.37 -0.51 8.62
N ARG A 209 -7.23 0.82 8.71
CA ARG A 209 -8.35 1.76 8.63
C ARG A 209 -8.74 1.97 7.18
N VAL A 210 -7.73 2.08 6.31
CA VAL A 210 -7.89 2.32 4.87
C VAL A 210 -6.98 1.40 4.08
N THR A 211 -7.36 1.10 2.84
CA THR A 211 -6.49 0.46 1.85
C THR A 211 -5.67 1.51 1.09
N HIS A 212 -4.72 1.06 0.25
CA HIS A 212 -4.01 1.97 -0.65
C HIS A 212 -4.94 2.60 -1.71
N GLU A 213 -5.92 1.86 -2.25
CA GLU A 213 -6.86 2.42 -3.23
C GLU A 213 -7.79 3.46 -2.61
N GLU A 214 -8.26 3.21 -1.39
CA GLU A 214 -9.04 4.18 -0.62
C GLU A 214 -8.23 5.46 -0.32
N LEU A 215 -6.93 5.33 -0.01
CA LEU A 215 -6.05 6.51 0.10
C LEU A 215 -5.99 7.28 -1.22
N VAL A 216 -5.82 6.60 -2.35
CA VAL A 216 -5.74 7.25 -3.67
C VAL A 216 -7.04 7.97 -4.02
N ALA A 217 -8.18 7.36 -3.71
CA ALA A 217 -9.51 7.91 -3.98
C ALA A 217 -9.85 9.14 -3.13
N HIS A 218 -9.38 9.20 -1.88
CA HIS A 218 -9.85 10.20 -0.91
C HIS A 218 -8.80 11.23 -0.48
N VAL A 219 -7.49 10.95 -0.60
CA VAL A 219 -6.47 11.92 -0.21
C VAL A 219 -6.44 13.09 -1.18
N ALA A 220 -6.48 14.28 -0.60
CA ALA A 220 -6.40 15.55 -1.29
C ALA A 220 -5.39 16.49 -0.59
N PRO A 221 -4.81 17.47 -1.30
CA PRO A 221 -4.86 17.68 -2.76
C PRO A 221 -4.11 16.59 -3.55
N ALA A 222 -4.40 16.46 -4.85
CA ALA A 222 -3.87 15.40 -5.74
C ALA A 222 -2.34 15.24 -5.68
N ARG A 223 -1.58 16.34 -5.54
CA ARG A 223 -0.12 16.30 -5.35
C ARG A 223 0.33 15.38 -4.21
N ARG A 224 -0.45 15.25 -3.13
CA ARG A 224 -0.11 14.42 -1.98
C ARG A 224 -0.13 12.95 -2.35
N THR A 225 -1.13 12.51 -3.09
CA THR A 225 -1.22 11.12 -3.56
C THR A 225 -0.03 10.76 -4.45
N LEU A 226 0.39 11.67 -5.34
CA LEU A 226 1.60 11.49 -6.15
C LEU A 226 2.86 11.39 -5.27
N LEU A 227 2.99 12.23 -4.24
CA LEU A 227 4.11 12.18 -3.30
C LEU A 227 4.07 10.92 -2.40
N LEU A 228 2.88 10.40 -2.05
CA LEU A 228 2.74 9.14 -1.30
C LEU A 228 3.29 7.96 -2.08
N ALA A 229 3.22 8.00 -3.43
CA ALA A 229 3.79 6.98 -4.30
C ALA A 229 5.33 6.99 -4.34
N ARG A 230 5.97 8.03 -3.80
CA ARG A 230 7.42 8.09 -3.59
C ARG A 230 7.74 9.07 -2.47
N LEU A 231 7.61 8.58 -1.23
CA LEU A 231 7.96 9.40 -0.07
C LEU A 231 9.44 9.79 -0.11
N PRO A 232 9.80 11.01 0.31
CA PRO A 232 11.20 11.43 0.40
C PRO A 232 11.95 10.60 1.45
N ASP A 233 13.24 10.36 1.20
CA ASP A 233 14.15 9.65 2.10
C ASP A 233 14.41 10.47 3.36
N THR A 234 13.46 10.41 4.29
CA THR A 234 13.50 11.12 5.57
C THR A 234 13.47 10.11 6.71
N ASP A 235 14.11 10.48 7.83
CA ASP A 235 14.04 9.70 9.06
C ASP A 235 12.61 9.71 9.61
N GLY A 236 12.04 8.54 9.87
CA GLY A 236 10.74 8.43 10.55
C GLY A 236 9.82 7.33 10.02
N LEU A 237 8.51 7.56 10.21
CA LEU A 237 7.46 6.62 9.83
C LEU A 237 7.20 6.71 8.32
N ARG A 238 7.79 5.79 7.56
CA ARG A 238 7.66 5.66 6.10
C ARG A 238 7.04 4.32 5.70
N TRP A 239 6.69 4.18 4.43
CA TRP A 239 6.34 2.89 3.84
C TRP A 239 7.47 1.86 4.01
N THR A 240 7.11 0.62 4.32
CA THR A 240 7.96 -0.54 4.04
C THR A 240 7.99 -0.79 2.53
N LEU A 241 8.97 -1.54 2.03
CA LEU A 241 9.05 -1.85 0.59
C LEU A 241 7.74 -2.46 0.01
N PRO A 242 7.05 -3.41 0.69
CA PRO A 242 5.77 -3.92 0.19
C PRO A 242 4.62 -2.89 0.23
N GLU A 243 4.60 -1.99 1.23
CA GLU A 243 3.61 -0.91 1.28
C GLU A 243 3.89 0.14 0.18
N GLN A 244 5.17 0.41 -0.09
CA GLN A 244 5.60 1.29 -1.18
C GLN A 244 5.17 0.74 -2.53
N ALA A 245 5.38 -0.57 -2.78
CA ALA A 245 4.89 -1.24 -3.98
C ALA A 245 3.36 -1.17 -4.11
N GLY A 246 2.63 -1.46 -3.03
CA GLY A 246 1.17 -1.40 -3.01
C GLY A 246 0.62 0.02 -3.28
N MET A 247 1.24 1.04 -2.68
CA MET A 247 0.89 2.44 -2.93
C MET A 247 1.18 2.83 -4.38
N GLN A 248 2.30 2.40 -4.95
CA GLN A 248 2.63 2.66 -6.36
C GLN A 248 1.65 2.02 -7.32
N SER A 249 1.31 0.74 -7.14
CA SER A 249 0.30 0.06 -7.96
C SER A 249 -1.04 0.79 -7.90
N ALA A 250 -1.52 1.16 -6.69
CA ALA A 250 -2.77 1.91 -6.54
C ALA A 250 -2.74 3.27 -7.28
N VAL A 251 -1.62 3.99 -7.23
CA VAL A 251 -1.46 5.25 -7.98
C VAL A 251 -1.38 5.02 -9.48
N LEU A 252 -0.63 4.03 -9.95
CA LEU A 252 -0.51 3.70 -11.37
C LEU A 252 -1.86 3.31 -11.98
N ARG A 253 -2.70 2.56 -11.25
CA ARG A 253 -4.08 2.27 -11.68
C ARG A 253 -4.91 3.53 -11.84
N ALA A 254 -4.81 4.48 -10.89
CA ALA A 254 -5.50 5.76 -11.00
C ALA A 254 -4.96 6.66 -12.12
N LEU A 255 -3.69 6.50 -12.50
CA LEU A 255 -3.05 7.23 -13.60
C LEU A 255 -3.26 6.58 -14.98
N ARG A 256 -3.79 5.35 -15.03
CA ARG A 256 -4.00 4.57 -16.26
C ARG A 256 -4.69 5.35 -17.39
N PRO A 257 -5.69 6.22 -17.15
CA PRO A 257 -6.31 7.02 -18.21
C PRO A 257 -5.35 7.95 -18.96
N LEU A 258 -4.20 8.31 -18.38
CA LEU A 258 -3.18 9.13 -19.07
C LEU A 258 -2.40 8.32 -20.13
N GLY A 259 -2.38 6.99 -20.02
CA GLY A 259 -1.58 6.11 -20.86
C GLY A 259 -0.10 6.52 -20.91
N ASP A 260 0.51 6.33 -22.07
CA ASP A 260 1.90 6.70 -22.34
C ASP A 260 2.04 8.11 -22.96
N ASP A 261 0.99 8.95 -22.95
CA ASP A 261 1.04 10.27 -23.59
C ASP A 261 1.87 11.28 -22.77
N PRO A 262 3.09 11.65 -23.22
CA PRO A 262 3.96 12.54 -22.47
C PRO A 262 3.35 13.93 -22.22
N ARG A 263 2.38 14.35 -23.05
CA ARG A 263 1.67 15.63 -22.86
C ARG A 263 0.78 15.58 -21.64
N LEU A 264 0.01 14.51 -21.47
CA LEU A 264 -0.87 14.32 -20.31
C LEU A 264 -0.07 14.21 -19.00
N TRP A 265 1.10 13.56 -19.04
CA TRP A 265 2.03 13.54 -17.91
C TRP A 265 2.60 14.93 -17.56
N ALA A 266 2.88 15.76 -18.57
CA ALA A 266 3.31 17.14 -18.35
C ALA A 266 2.18 18.03 -17.78
N GLU A 267 0.95 17.84 -18.26
CA GLU A 267 -0.23 18.53 -17.72
C GLU A 267 -0.54 18.08 -16.28
N LEU A 268 -0.39 16.79 -15.95
CA LEU A 268 -0.48 16.30 -14.57
C LEU A 268 0.50 17.04 -13.66
N LEU A 269 1.76 17.18 -14.07
CA LEU A 269 2.78 17.93 -13.32
C LEU A 269 2.43 19.40 -13.14
N ARG A 270 1.83 20.02 -14.16
CA ARG A 270 1.43 21.43 -14.13
C ARG A 270 0.26 21.65 -13.17
N HIS A 271 -0.76 20.80 -13.20
CA HIS A 271 -2.01 21.02 -12.48
C HIS A 271 -2.06 20.41 -11.07
N ALA A 272 -1.29 19.34 -10.79
CA ALA A 272 -1.31 18.67 -9.50
C ALA A 272 -1.02 19.58 -8.28
N PRO A 273 -0.10 20.58 -8.34
CA PRO A 273 0.15 21.48 -7.21
C PRO A 273 -1.08 22.26 -6.76
N GLY A 274 -1.88 22.75 -7.71
CA GLY A 274 -3.03 23.63 -7.46
C GLY A 274 -4.37 22.90 -7.37
N TYR A 275 -4.45 21.63 -7.77
CA TYR A 275 -5.71 20.91 -7.78
C TYR A 275 -6.15 20.50 -6.36
N PRO A 276 -7.28 21.02 -5.84
CA PRO A 276 -7.69 20.81 -4.45
C PRO A 276 -8.31 19.43 -4.21
N GLY A 277 -8.78 18.75 -5.26
CA GLY A 277 -9.43 17.44 -5.18
C GLY A 277 -8.44 16.26 -5.17
N PRO A 278 -8.96 15.02 -5.13
CA PRO A 278 -8.16 13.81 -5.16
C PRO A 278 -7.59 13.53 -6.56
N LEU A 279 -6.57 12.67 -6.63
CA LEU A 279 -5.85 12.36 -7.87
C LEU A 279 -6.76 11.81 -9.00
N PRO A 280 -7.67 10.85 -8.76
CA PRO A 280 -8.52 10.32 -9.83
C PRO A 280 -9.38 11.40 -10.51
N ALA A 281 -9.86 12.40 -9.76
CA ALA A 281 -10.65 13.49 -10.32
C ALA A 281 -9.81 14.42 -11.21
N LEU A 282 -8.56 14.68 -10.86
CA LEU A 282 -7.61 15.40 -11.72
C LEU A 282 -7.31 14.61 -12.99
N VAL A 283 -7.04 13.31 -12.87
CA VAL A 283 -6.71 12.44 -14.01
C VAL A 283 -7.88 12.34 -14.98
N ALA A 284 -9.11 12.18 -14.48
CA ALA A 284 -10.31 12.18 -15.33
C ALA A 284 -10.45 13.51 -16.08
N ALA A 285 -10.30 14.64 -15.39
CA ALA A 285 -10.37 15.95 -16.02
C ALA A 285 -9.28 16.16 -17.09
N LEU A 286 -8.07 15.63 -16.88
CA LEU A 286 -6.97 15.67 -17.85
C LEU A 286 -7.26 14.81 -19.07
N ALA A 287 -7.71 13.57 -18.86
CA ALA A 287 -8.08 12.65 -19.93
C ALA A 287 -9.23 13.20 -20.79
N ASP A 288 -10.21 13.86 -20.16
CA ASP A 288 -11.36 14.46 -20.82
C ASP A 288 -11.07 15.86 -21.43
N GLY A 289 -9.88 16.44 -21.16
CA GLY A 289 -9.52 17.79 -21.61
C GLY A 289 -10.35 18.91 -20.97
N THR A 290 -10.88 18.69 -19.75
CA THR A 290 -11.79 19.59 -19.03
C THR A 290 -11.13 20.30 -17.84
N VAL A 291 -9.81 20.17 -17.65
CA VAL A 291 -9.12 20.78 -16.51
C VAL A 291 -9.27 22.29 -16.55
N PRO A 292 -9.73 22.93 -15.45
CA PRO A 292 -9.75 24.38 -15.35
C PRO A 292 -8.35 24.96 -15.56
N GLU A 293 -8.25 26.19 -16.08
CA GLU A 293 -6.97 26.90 -16.17
C GLU A 293 -6.24 26.82 -14.82
N ALA A 294 -4.97 26.45 -14.86
CA ALA A 294 -4.15 26.36 -13.66
C ALA A 294 -4.21 27.73 -12.97
N SER A 295 -4.77 27.78 -11.75
CA SER A 295 -4.51 28.92 -10.88
C SER A 295 -2.99 29.03 -10.72
N ASP A 296 -2.44 30.25 -10.63
CA ASP A 296 -1.01 30.60 -10.51
C ASP A 296 -0.34 30.02 -9.24
N THR A 297 -0.44 28.71 -9.03
CA THR A 297 0.00 27.99 -7.84
C THR A 297 1.43 27.50 -8.01
N GLY A 298 2.35 28.42 -8.36
CA GLY A 298 3.79 28.18 -8.37
C GLY A 298 4.30 27.05 -9.27
N GLU A 299 5.62 27.00 -9.48
CA GLU A 299 6.25 25.88 -10.19
C GLU A 299 6.14 24.57 -9.38
N PRO A 300 6.03 23.40 -10.04
CA PRO A 300 6.01 22.13 -9.34
C PRO A 300 7.32 21.92 -8.58
N GLY A 301 7.23 21.68 -7.27
CA GLY A 301 8.41 21.42 -6.44
C GLY A 301 9.20 20.18 -6.90
N ALA A 302 10.51 20.18 -6.63
CA ALA A 302 11.43 19.13 -7.09
C ALA A 302 11.03 17.70 -6.68
N ASP A 303 10.44 17.53 -5.50
CA ASP A 303 9.98 16.22 -5.02
C ASP A 303 8.79 15.70 -5.82
N LEU A 304 7.87 16.59 -6.22
CA LEU A 304 6.74 16.21 -7.07
C LEU A 304 7.22 15.81 -8.47
N VAL A 305 8.15 16.57 -9.05
CA VAL A 305 8.79 16.24 -10.33
C VAL A 305 9.45 14.86 -10.26
N ARG A 306 10.18 14.57 -9.18
CA ARG A 306 10.82 13.27 -8.97
C ARG A 306 9.80 12.14 -8.80
N ALA A 307 8.72 12.39 -8.08
CA ALA A 307 7.65 11.41 -7.88
C ALA A 307 6.94 11.07 -9.20
N VAL A 308 6.55 12.07 -9.99
CA VAL A 308 5.91 11.82 -11.29
C VAL A 308 6.86 11.15 -12.28
N ARG A 309 8.13 11.57 -12.34
CA ARG A 309 9.13 10.89 -13.20
C ARG A 309 9.30 9.42 -12.82
N HIS A 310 9.15 9.08 -11.54
CA HIS A 310 9.23 7.70 -11.09
C HIS A 310 8.02 6.86 -11.49
N LEU A 311 6.85 7.50 -11.63
CA LEU A 311 5.60 6.87 -12.04
C LEU A 311 5.44 6.83 -13.55
N SER A 312 6.06 7.77 -14.27
CA SER A 312 5.96 7.84 -15.72
C SER A 312 6.64 6.61 -16.35
N PRO A 313 6.00 5.98 -17.35
CA PRO A 313 6.58 4.88 -18.12
C PRO A 313 7.98 5.27 -18.61
N THR A 314 8.99 4.56 -18.13
CA THR A 314 10.36 4.72 -18.62
C THR A 314 10.90 3.35 -18.98
N ALA A 315 11.23 3.15 -20.26
CA ALA A 315 12.04 2.02 -20.66
C ALA A 315 13.45 2.25 -20.10
N ALA A 316 13.80 1.60 -19.00
CA ALA A 316 15.20 1.47 -18.63
C ALA A 316 15.85 0.63 -19.73
N GLU A 317 16.81 1.20 -20.47
CA GLU A 317 17.55 0.43 -21.48
C GLU A 317 18.53 -0.51 -20.74
N PRO A 318 18.31 -1.82 -20.80
CA PRO A 318 19.23 -2.77 -20.19
C PRO A 318 20.51 -2.84 -21.02
N TYR A 319 21.65 -3.08 -20.37
CA TYR A 319 22.97 -3.20 -21.00
C TYR A 319 23.40 -4.68 -21.11
N GLY A 320 24.35 -4.99 -21.99
CA GLY A 320 25.05 -6.28 -21.96
C GLY A 320 24.95 -7.16 -23.20
N GLY A 321 24.26 -6.75 -24.27
CA GLY A 321 24.26 -7.45 -25.57
C GLY A 321 24.02 -8.97 -25.43
N VAL A 322 24.98 -9.80 -25.85
CA VAL A 322 24.89 -11.27 -25.79
C VAL A 322 24.74 -11.81 -24.36
N GLU A 323 25.41 -11.21 -23.37
CA GLU A 323 25.31 -11.65 -21.97
C GLU A 323 23.89 -11.49 -21.44
N ARG A 324 23.21 -10.42 -21.86
CA ARG A 324 21.80 -10.21 -21.52
C ARG A 324 20.89 -11.23 -22.20
N GLU A 325 21.09 -11.53 -23.47
CA GLU A 325 20.26 -12.54 -24.17
C GLU A 325 20.41 -13.93 -23.53
N LEU A 326 21.62 -14.28 -23.09
CA LEU A 326 21.86 -15.51 -22.32
C LEU A 326 21.16 -15.46 -20.95
N ALA A 327 21.22 -14.33 -20.25
CA ALA A 327 20.51 -14.15 -18.99
C ALA A 327 18.98 -14.25 -19.16
N LEU A 328 18.39 -13.66 -20.21
CA LEU A 328 16.97 -13.78 -20.50
C LEU A 328 16.58 -15.23 -20.81
N THR A 329 17.38 -15.91 -21.62
CA THR A 329 17.15 -17.32 -21.98
C THR A 329 17.19 -18.22 -20.74
N SER A 330 18.11 -17.93 -19.81
CA SER A 330 18.24 -18.70 -18.56
C SER A 330 16.99 -18.66 -17.67
N LEU A 331 16.18 -17.59 -17.72
CA LEU A 331 14.93 -17.50 -16.95
C LEU A 331 13.90 -18.54 -17.37
N ALA A 332 14.00 -19.05 -18.60
CA ALA A 332 13.13 -20.10 -19.13
C ALA A 332 13.66 -21.52 -18.85
N VAL A 333 14.81 -21.66 -18.19
CA VAL A 333 15.41 -22.97 -17.89
C VAL A 333 15.60 -23.08 -16.37
N PRO A 334 14.77 -23.88 -15.68
CA PRO A 334 14.97 -24.13 -14.25
C PRO A 334 16.36 -24.72 -14.00
N MET A 335 17.13 -24.09 -13.12
CA MET A 335 18.44 -24.62 -12.69
C MET A 335 18.27 -25.89 -11.85
N ASP A 336 19.37 -26.63 -11.67
CA ASP A 336 19.41 -27.90 -10.93
C ASP A 336 18.93 -27.77 -9.48
N SER A 337 19.02 -26.56 -8.91
CA SER A 337 18.47 -26.25 -7.59
C SER A 337 17.91 -24.82 -7.52
N VAL A 338 16.90 -24.62 -6.66
CA VAL A 338 16.32 -23.29 -6.37
C VAL A 338 17.38 -22.32 -5.84
N ALA A 339 18.33 -22.80 -5.03
CA ALA A 339 19.41 -21.96 -4.50
C ALA A 339 20.35 -21.43 -5.61
N GLU A 340 20.62 -22.26 -6.63
CA GLU A 340 21.42 -21.86 -7.78
C GLU A 340 20.68 -20.89 -8.69
N ASP A 341 19.40 -21.15 -8.94
CA ASP A 341 18.51 -20.25 -9.67
C ASP A 341 18.43 -18.86 -9.02
N ILE A 342 18.23 -18.81 -7.68
CA ILE A 342 18.24 -17.53 -6.95
C ILE A 342 19.59 -16.83 -7.08
N ARG A 343 20.73 -17.53 -6.87
CA ARG A 343 22.07 -16.90 -6.98
C ARG A 343 22.33 -16.34 -8.37
N TRP A 344 21.97 -17.09 -9.41
CA TRP A 344 22.16 -16.69 -10.79
C TRP A 344 21.33 -15.47 -11.16
N VAL A 345 20.04 -15.47 -10.84
CA VAL A 345 19.16 -14.32 -11.12
C VAL A 345 19.63 -13.09 -10.36
N ARG A 346 20.07 -13.24 -9.10
CA ARG A 346 20.63 -12.14 -8.30
C ARG A 346 21.89 -11.56 -8.93
N ASP A 347 22.85 -12.39 -9.37
CA ASP A 347 24.07 -11.90 -10.06
C ASP A 347 23.71 -11.11 -11.32
N CYS A 348 22.75 -11.60 -12.10
CA CYS A 348 22.29 -10.92 -13.31
C CYS A 348 21.64 -9.56 -13.00
N VAL A 349 20.85 -9.46 -11.91
CA VAL A 349 20.26 -8.18 -11.46
C VAL A 349 21.35 -7.23 -10.96
N ASP A 350 22.33 -7.71 -10.19
CA ASP A 350 23.43 -6.90 -9.65
C ASP A 350 24.32 -6.31 -10.76
N ARG A 351 24.52 -7.09 -11.82
CA ARG A 351 25.25 -6.66 -13.02
C ARG A 351 24.42 -5.79 -13.97
N GLY A 352 23.12 -5.61 -13.69
CA GLY A 352 22.20 -4.87 -14.56
C GLY A 352 21.86 -5.59 -15.87
N LEU A 353 22.15 -6.89 -15.97
CA LEU A 353 21.80 -7.72 -17.13
C LEU A 353 20.30 -8.04 -17.15
N LEU A 354 19.68 -8.17 -15.98
CA LEU A 354 18.24 -8.39 -15.81
C LEU A 354 17.61 -7.32 -14.92
N THR A 355 16.35 -7.01 -15.21
CA THR A 355 15.48 -6.15 -14.39
C THR A 355 14.36 -6.97 -13.74
N GLY A 356 13.66 -6.39 -12.77
CA GLY A 356 12.45 -7.02 -12.21
C GLY A 356 11.39 -7.31 -13.29
N ASN A 357 11.29 -6.46 -14.32
CA ASN A 357 10.34 -6.66 -15.43
C ASN A 357 10.69 -7.91 -16.25
N ASP A 358 11.98 -8.13 -16.50
CA ASP A 358 12.45 -9.29 -17.26
C ASP A 358 12.05 -10.59 -16.55
N VAL A 359 12.23 -10.64 -15.22
CA VAL A 359 11.84 -11.80 -14.42
C VAL A 359 10.35 -12.07 -14.53
N ILE A 360 9.50 -11.04 -14.38
CA ILE A 360 8.05 -11.19 -14.49
C ILE A 360 7.63 -11.74 -15.86
N ARG A 361 8.25 -11.27 -16.94
CA ARG A 361 7.89 -11.67 -18.30
C ARG A 361 8.40 -13.06 -18.69
N HIS A 362 9.59 -13.43 -18.23
CA HIS A 362 10.33 -14.56 -18.79
C HIS A 362 10.55 -15.74 -17.83
N LYS A 363 10.41 -15.55 -16.50
CA LYS A 363 10.70 -16.62 -15.54
C LYS A 363 9.65 -17.74 -15.60
N LEU A 364 10.16 -18.98 -15.60
CA LEU A 364 9.37 -20.20 -15.56
C LEU A 364 9.55 -20.96 -14.23
N PRO A 365 8.49 -21.63 -13.74
CA PRO A 365 7.07 -21.40 -14.03
C PRO A 365 6.56 -20.01 -13.58
N ALA A 366 5.41 -19.59 -14.10
CA ALA A 366 4.79 -18.28 -13.81
C ALA A 366 4.66 -17.97 -12.30
N CYS A 367 4.42 -18.99 -11.47
CA CYS A 367 4.33 -18.80 -10.02
C CYS A 367 5.66 -18.35 -9.40
N TRP A 368 6.81 -18.76 -9.95
CA TRP A 368 8.12 -18.31 -9.50
C TRP A 368 8.44 -16.89 -9.95
N ALA A 369 7.88 -16.44 -11.05
CA ALA A 369 8.00 -15.04 -11.47
C ALA A 369 7.39 -14.09 -10.41
N LEU A 370 6.19 -14.44 -9.91
CA LEU A 370 5.48 -13.68 -8.88
C LEU A 370 6.04 -13.89 -7.45
N ASP A 371 6.87 -14.91 -7.26
CA ASP A 371 7.52 -15.17 -5.99
C ASP A 371 8.93 -14.57 -5.92
N GLN A 372 9.01 -13.36 -5.38
CA GLN A 372 10.29 -12.67 -5.15
C GLN A 372 11.25 -13.45 -4.25
N ASP A 373 10.78 -14.32 -3.36
CA ASP A 373 11.69 -15.19 -2.59
C ASP A 373 12.35 -16.24 -3.49
N HIS A 374 11.75 -16.55 -4.64
CA HIS A 374 12.28 -17.50 -5.61
C HIS A 374 13.36 -16.93 -6.53
N TRP A 375 13.63 -15.63 -6.49
CA TRP A 375 14.68 -15.03 -7.34
C TRP A 375 15.46 -13.89 -6.69
N LEU A 376 15.02 -13.40 -5.52
CA LEU A 376 15.74 -12.49 -4.63
C LEU A 376 15.79 -13.01 -3.18
N GLY A 377 15.39 -14.25 -2.94
CA GLY A 377 15.40 -14.83 -1.59
C GLY A 377 16.79 -15.04 -1.01
N ASP A 378 16.80 -15.49 0.23
CA ASP A 378 18.00 -15.65 1.02
C ASP A 378 18.69 -16.99 0.74
N VAL A 379 19.89 -16.95 0.12
CA VAL A 379 20.73 -18.14 -0.11
C VAL A 379 21.89 -18.22 0.88
N ASP A 380 22.49 -17.06 1.23
CA ASP A 380 23.74 -16.98 2.00
C ASP A 380 23.77 -15.73 2.95
N HIS A 381 22.61 -15.16 3.28
CA HIS A 381 22.30 -13.92 4.05
C HIS A 381 22.33 -12.55 3.36
N PRO A 382 21.75 -12.42 2.16
CA PRO A 382 21.15 -11.17 1.70
C PRO A 382 19.67 -11.33 1.24
N ASP A 383 18.77 -10.51 1.81
CA ASP A 383 17.29 -10.54 1.67
C ASP A 383 16.81 -9.55 0.60
N ARG A 384 15.76 -9.87 -0.19
CA ARG A 384 15.19 -9.06 -1.30
C ARG A 384 15.01 -7.56 -1.04
N HIS A 385 14.92 -7.15 0.23
CA HIS A 385 14.91 -5.76 0.66
C HIS A 385 16.20 -4.99 0.34
N ASP A 386 17.27 -5.69 -0.01
CA ASP A 386 18.53 -5.13 -0.49
C ASP A 386 18.49 -4.66 -1.96
N ARG A 387 17.51 -5.12 -2.75
CA ARG A 387 17.29 -4.75 -4.16
C ARG A 387 15.91 -4.11 -4.36
N PRO A 388 15.63 -2.96 -3.70
CA PRO A 388 14.31 -2.34 -3.74
C PRO A 388 13.88 -1.96 -5.17
N ALA A 389 14.82 -1.55 -6.03
CA ALA A 389 14.51 -1.21 -7.41
C ALA A 389 13.96 -2.41 -8.21
N ALA A 390 14.57 -3.59 -8.06
CA ALA A 390 14.10 -4.80 -8.75
C ALA A 390 12.72 -5.25 -8.24
N VAL A 391 12.48 -5.16 -6.93
CA VAL A 391 11.18 -5.45 -6.33
C VAL A 391 10.10 -4.51 -6.87
N LEU A 392 10.33 -3.19 -6.82
CA LEU A 392 9.35 -2.20 -7.31
C LEU A 392 9.08 -2.38 -8.82
N ALA A 393 10.12 -2.61 -9.62
CA ALA A 393 10.01 -2.87 -11.06
C ALA A 393 9.16 -4.13 -11.33
N SER A 394 9.44 -5.25 -10.64
CA SER A 394 8.65 -6.48 -10.76
C SER A 394 7.19 -6.28 -10.36
N HIS A 395 6.91 -5.48 -9.33
CA HIS A 395 5.54 -5.18 -8.92
C HIS A 395 4.79 -4.37 -9.97
N ALA A 396 5.43 -3.33 -10.52
CA ALA A 396 4.85 -2.50 -11.55
C ALA A 396 4.54 -3.30 -12.82
N GLU A 397 5.48 -4.16 -13.26
CA GLU A 397 5.29 -5.02 -14.43
C GLU A 397 4.17 -6.04 -14.23
N ALA A 398 4.14 -6.72 -13.07
CA ALA A 398 3.08 -7.67 -12.77
C ALA A 398 1.71 -6.99 -12.70
N ASP A 399 1.61 -5.82 -12.05
CA ASP A 399 0.38 -5.03 -11.98
C ASP A 399 -0.09 -4.58 -13.37
N GLN A 400 0.83 -4.16 -14.24
CA GLN A 400 0.52 -3.79 -15.63
C GLN A 400 -0.02 -4.98 -16.43
N LEU A 401 0.68 -6.12 -16.42
CA LEU A 401 0.25 -7.32 -17.16
C LEU A 401 -1.10 -7.85 -16.67
N LEU A 402 -1.28 -7.96 -15.35
CA LEU A 402 -2.53 -8.42 -14.74
C LEU A 402 -3.68 -7.45 -15.05
N SER A 403 -3.44 -6.15 -14.92
CA SER A 403 -4.44 -5.13 -15.25
C SER A 403 -4.85 -5.17 -16.72
N LEU A 404 -3.90 -5.30 -17.65
CA LEU A 404 -4.19 -5.34 -19.08
C LEU A 404 -4.96 -6.60 -19.48
N ALA A 405 -4.65 -7.74 -18.87
CA ALA A 405 -5.27 -9.02 -19.22
C ALA A 405 -6.61 -9.24 -18.51
N LEU A 406 -6.69 -8.94 -17.22
CA LEU A 406 -7.80 -9.33 -16.36
C LEU A 406 -8.72 -8.16 -15.97
N ASP A 407 -8.25 -6.93 -16.18
CA ASP A 407 -8.85 -5.71 -15.66
C ASP A 407 -9.23 -5.90 -14.18
N ASP A 408 -10.46 -5.57 -13.78
CA ASP A 408 -10.98 -5.98 -12.48
C ASP A 408 -12.14 -6.98 -12.56
N ASP A 409 -12.10 -7.92 -13.51
CA ASP A 409 -13.00 -9.09 -13.60
C ASP A 409 -12.61 -10.20 -12.60
N PRO A 410 -13.36 -10.40 -11.51
CA PRO A 410 -12.99 -11.38 -10.49
C PRO A 410 -12.99 -12.84 -11.00
N GLU A 411 -13.76 -13.17 -12.05
CA GLU A 411 -13.75 -14.52 -12.63
C GLU A 411 -12.44 -14.81 -13.36
N ALA A 412 -11.94 -13.86 -14.15
CA ALA A 412 -10.65 -13.97 -14.81
C ALA A 412 -9.52 -14.13 -13.79
N TRP A 413 -9.51 -13.32 -12.73
CA TRP A 413 -8.56 -13.44 -11.61
C TRP A 413 -8.65 -14.80 -10.91
N TRP A 414 -9.85 -15.32 -10.68
CA TRP A 414 -10.06 -16.64 -10.09
C TRP A 414 -9.56 -17.78 -10.99
N SER A 415 -9.78 -17.67 -12.30
CA SER A 415 -9.29 -18.63 -13.30
C SER A 415 -7.75 -18.68 -13.34
N VAL A 416 -7.09 -17.51 -13.30
CA VAL A 416 -5.63 -17.42 -13.14
C VAL A 416 -5.18 -18.09 -11.85
N ALA A 417 -5.82 -17.77 -10.71
CA ALA A 417 -5.44 -18.33 -9.41
C ALA A 417 -5.52 -19.85 -9.35
N ARG A 418 -6.52 -20.45 -10.00
CA ARG A 418 -6.68 -21.92 -10.07
C ARG A 418 -5.68 -22.59 -11.01
N THR A 419 -5.24 -21.90 -12.05
CA THR A 419 -4.35 -22.45 -13.08
C THR A 419 -2.88 -22.27 -12.70
N LEU A 420 -2.55 -21.16 -12.02
CA LEU A 420 -1.20 -20.76 -11.64
C LEU A 420 -0.38 -21.85 -10.91
N PRO A 421 -0.93 -22.63 -9.96
CA PRO A 421 -0.17 -23.67 -9.27
C PRO A 421 0.52 -24.65 -10.22
N GLU A 422 -0.15 -25.08 -11.29
CA GLU A 422 0.29 -26.16 -12.18
C GLU A 422 0.80 -25.64 -13.54
N PHE A 423 0.76 -24.33 -13.77
CA PHE A 423 1.14 -23.75 -15.05
C PHE A 423 2.66 -23.67 -15.21
N ALA A 424 3.18 -24.44 -16.18
CA ALA A 424 4.61 -24.52 -16.45
C ALA A 424 5.19 -23.37 -17.30
N GLY A 425 4.33 -22.54 -17.92
CA GLY A 425 4.74 -21.43 -18.79
C GLY A 425 4.95 -20.11 -18.03
N THR A 426 5.21 -19.01 -18.76
CA THR A 426 5.46 -17.68 -18.17
C THR A 426 4.15 -16.99 -17.80
N LEU A 427 4.20 -15.94 -16.97
CA LEU A 427 3.00 -15.19 -16.60
C LEU A 427 2.24 -14.63 -17.82
N PRO A 428 2.88 -13.99 -18.82
CA PRO A 428 2.18 -13.60 -20.06
C PRO A 428 1.43 -14.75 -20.75
N HIS A 429 2.05 -15.93 -20.87
CA HIS A 429 1.39 -17.08 -21.50
C HIS A 429 0.18 -17.59 -20.70
N LEU A 430 0.26 -17.54 -19.36
CA LEU A 430 -0.88 -17.87 -18.50
C LEU A 430 -2.05 -16.91 -18.74
N LEU A 431 -1.75 -15.60 -18.79
CA LEU A 431 -2.75 -14.56 -18.97
C LEU A 431 -3.43 -14.64 -20.34
N LEU A 432 -2.67 -14.87 -21.41
CA LEU A 432 -3.23 -15.13 -22.74
C LEU A 432 -4.14 -16.36 -22.75
N ARG A 433 -3.69 -17.47 -22.13
CA ARG A 433 -4.49 -18.70 -22.05
C ARG A 433 -5.84 -18.50 -21.36
N VAL A 434 -5.85 -17.74 -20.26
CA VAL A 434 -7.07 -17.50 -19.48
C VAL A 434 -8.02 -16.53 -20.18
N THR A 435 -7.50 -15.52 -20.86
CA THR A 435 -8.31 -14.46 -21.51
C THR A 435 -8.85 -14.86 -22.87
N GLU A 436 -8.10 -15.63 -23.66
CA GLU A 436 -8.52 -16.08 -25.00
C GLU A 436 -9.35 -17.38 -24.98
N GLY A 437 -9.61 -17.98 -23.81
CA GLY A 437 -10.41 -19.22 -23.68
C GLY A 437 -9.77 -20.46 -24.33
N GLY A 438 -8.45 -20.46 -24.53
CA GLY A 438 -7.76 -21.39 -25.42
C GLY A 438 -7.14 -22.62 -24.75
N SER A 439 -7.78 -23.78 -24.98
CA SER A 439 -7.14 -25.10 -24.92
C SER A 439 -5.96 -25.15 -25.91
N VAL A 440 -4.74 -24.92 -25.44
CA VAL A 440 -3.56 -25.49 -26.08
C VAL A 440 -3.37 -26.87 -25.48
N SER A 441 -3.89 -27.87 -26.18
CA SER A 441 -3.64 -29.29 -25.92
C SER A 441 -2.15 -29.56 -26.05
N GLY A 442 -1.43 -29.45 -24.93
CA GLY A 442 -0.06 -29.96 -24.77
C GLY A 442 -0.08 -31.48 -24.70
N ARG A 443 -0.39 -32.13 -25.82
CA ARG A 443 0.01 -33.50 -26.13
C ARG A 443 0.49 -33.53 -27.57
N SER A 444 1.80 -33.43 -27.72
CA SER A 444 2.56 -34.08 -28.78
C SER A 444 3.85 -34.58 -28.15
#